data_AF-C1MMT3-F1
#
_entry.id   AF-C1MMT3-F1
#
_cell.length_a   1.000
_cell.length_b   1.000
_cell.length_c   1.000
_cell.angle_alpha   90.00
_cell.angle_beta   90.00
_cell.angle_gamma   90.00
#
_symmetry.space_group_name_H-M   'P 1'
#
loop_
_entity.id
_entity.type
_entity.pdbx_description
1 polymer ?
#
loop_
_entity_poly.entity_id
_entity_poly.type
_entity_poly.pdbx_seq_one_letter_code
_entity_poly.pdbx_strand_id
1 'polypeptide(L)'
;MRRTRRRSGSAATSSASTSGGRRWATARGAPNPPGCPKCANRIPLSKTNNFLVWCEKNGELGKKLSREYVDKDKPPTAVTKGSDYKAKWKCLKCKHVWRAKVNHRTNSVKPKGCPQCANNAPASKTNNFLAWCEKNGELGKKLSREYVDKDKPATAVTKASNYKAKWKCGTCSCEWRATVKDRTRSVKPTGCPGCYGLRPGKRQRVD
;
A
#
# COMPACT_ATOMS: atom_id res chain seq x y z
N MET A 1 -77.91 -22.66 -21.88
CA MET A 1 -77.42 -23.85 -21.14
C MET A 1 -75.92 -24.03 -21.38
N ARG A 2 -75.07 -23.73 -20.39
CA ARG A 2 -73.75 -24.34 -20.17
C ARG A 2 -73.05 -23.75 -18.93
N ARG A 3 -72.84 -24.63 -17.94
CA ARG A 3 -71.70 -24.76 -17.01
C ARG A 3 -71.30 -23.58 -16.14
N THR A 4 -71.69 -23.67 -14.87
CA THR A 4 -70.99 -23.14 -13.68
C THR A 4 -69.77 -23.99 -13.32
N ARG A 5 -68.61 -23.35 -13.03
CA ARG A 5 -67.59 -23.70 -12.01
C ARG A 5 -66.50 -22.62 -12.03
N ARG A 6 -66.57 -21.66 -11.09
CA ARG A 6 -65.81 -21.53 -9.83
C ARG A 6 -64.28 -21.35 -9.97
N ARG A 7 -63.94 -20.07 -9.78
CA ARG A 7 -62.69 -19.36 -9.48
C ARG A 7 -61.70 -20.14 -8.60
N SER A 8 -60.47 -20.27 -9.08
CA SER A 8 -59.29 -20.72 -8.34
C SER A 8 -58.75 -19.56 -7.49
N GLY A 9 -58.57 -19.78 -6.19
CA GLY A 9 -57.88 -18.85 -5.28
C GLY A 9 -56.41 -19.22 -5.16
N SER A 10 -55.53 -18.26 -5.40
CA SER A 10 -54.11 -18.35 -5.05
C SER A 10 -53.90 -17.66 -3.70
N ALA A 11 -53.52 -18.43 -2.68
CA ALA A 11 -52.91 -17.91 -1.47
C ALA A 11 -51.42 -18.27 -1.51
N ALA A 12 -50.57 -17.25 -1.48
CA ALA A 12 -49.13 -17.38 -1.37
C ALA A 12 -48.76 -17.54 0.11
N THR A 13 -47.99 -18.58 0.43
CA THR A 13 -47.25 -18.68 1.69
C THR A 13 -45.79 -19.00 1.42
N SER A 14 -44.96 -18.22 2.10
CA SER A 14 -43.52 -18.16 2.14
C SER A 14 -42.83 -19.49 2.47
N SER A 15 -41.64 -19.70 1.91
CA SER A 15 -40.64 -20.57 2.53
C SER A 15 -39.22 -20.12 2.16
N ALA A 16 -38.47 -19.75 3.21
CA ALA A 16 -37.08 -19.37 3.19
C ALA A 16 -36.17 -20.53 2.76
N SER A 17 -35.19 -20.24 1.89
CA SER A 17 -34.17 -21.20 1.48
C SER A 17 -33.01 -21.21 2.49
N THR A 18 -33.07 -22.13 3.45
CA THR A 18 -31.94 -22.46 4.33
C THR A 18 -30.88 -23.20 3.52
N SER A 19 -29.68 -22.64 3.43
CA SER A 19 -28.51 -23.28 2.83
C SER A 19 -28.15 -24.55 3.62
N GLY A 20 -28.47 -25.71 3.04
CA GLY A 20 -28.27 -27.02 3.63
C GLY A 20 -26.80 -27.32 3.94
N GLY A 21 -26.47 -27.40 5.22
CA GLY A 21 -25.28 -28.08 5.70
C GLY A 21 -25.45 -29.58 5.44
N ARG A 22 -24.62 -30.13 4.55
CA ARG A 22 -24.53 -31.59 4.38
C ARG A 22 -24.00 -32.20 5.68
N ARG A 23 -24.88 -32.82 6.46
CA ARG A 23 -24.50 -33.75 7.54
C ARG A 23 -23.96 -35.01 6.87
N TRP A 24 -22.68 -35.30 7.07
CA TRP A 24 -22.13 -36.63 6.77
C TRP A 24 -22.34 -37.49 8.01
N ALA A 25 -23.15 -38.55 7.87
CA ALA A 25 -23.21 -39.60 8.87
C ALA A 25 -21.85 -40.32 8.85
N THR A 26 -21.05 -40.14 9.89
CA THR A 26 -19.77 -40.85 10.02
C THR A 26 -20.04 -42.30 10.40
N ALA A 27 -19.71 -43.22 9.48
CA ALA A 27 -19.56 -44.63 9.81
C ALA A 27 -18.51 -44.77 10.92
N ARG A 28 -18.84 -45.50 11.99
CA ARG A 28 -17.90 -45.83 13.07
C ARG A 28 -16.75 -46.64 12.48
N GLY A 29 -15.53 -46.08 12.48
CA GLY A 29 -14.31 -46.81 12.08
C GLY A 29 -13.58 -46.31 10.81
N ALA A 30 -14.04 -45.24 10.14
CA ALA A 30 -13.26 -44.66 9.04
C ALA A 30 -12.07 -43.85 9.59
N PRO A 31 -10.83 -44.03 9.08
CA PRO A 31 -9.71 -43.16 9.44
C PRO A 31 -10.04 -41.72 9.04
N ASN A 32 -9.73 -40.76 9.91
CA ASN A 32 -9.94 -39.34 9.62
C ASN A 32 -9.27 -38.99 8.28
N PRO A 33 -9.97 -38.31 7.36
CA PRO A 33 -9.37 -37.88 6.11
C PRO A 33 -8.14 -37.01 6.42
N PRO A 34 -7.03 -37.14 5.68
CA PRO A 34 -5.84 -36.34 5.91
C PRO A 34 -6.23 -34.86 5.90
N GLY A 35 -5.98 -34.19 7.03
CA GLY A 35 -6.34 -32.78 7.22
C GLY A 35 -5.78 -31.91 6.08
N CYS A 36 -6.49 -30.85 5.70
CA CYS A 36 -6.08 -29.99 4.59
C CYS A 36 -4.61 -29.54 4.76
N PRO A 37 -3.69 -29.88 3.83
CA PRO A 37 -2.25 -29.56 3.96
C PRO A 37 -1.97 -28.06 4.14
N LYS A 38 -2.86 -27.20 3.60
CA LYS A 38 -2.78 -25.74 3.75
C LYS A 38 -3.15 -25.23 5.16
N CYS A 39 -3.86 -26.06 5.94
CA CYS A 39 -4.34 -25.74 7.28
C CYS A 39 -3.57 -26.47 8.38
N ALA A 40 -2.79 -27.50 8.04
CA ALA A 40 -2.08 -28.37 8.98
C ALA A 40 -1.22 -27.60 10.01
N ASN A 41 -0.72 -26.40 9.65
CA ASN A 41 0.10 -25.55 10.52
C ASN A 41 -0.57 -24.22 10.92
N ARG A 42 -1.87 -24.03 10.64
CA ARG A 42 -2.59 -22.79 11.01
C ARG A 42 -3.35 -22.99 12.31
N ILE A 43 -2.97 -22.24 13.34
CA ILE A 43 -3.71 -22.20 14.61
C ILE A 43 -5.06 -21.50 14.38
N PRO A 44 -6.21 -22.16 14.62
CA PRO A 44 -7.53 -21.58 14.41
C PRO A 44 -7.83 -20.38 15.32
N LEU A 45 -8.70 -19.48 14.86
CA LEU A 45 -9.18 -18.36 15.67
C LEU A 45 -9.85 -18.87 16.96
N SER A 46 -9.47 -18.32 18.10
CA SER A 46 -10.10 -18.62 19.38
C SER A 46 -10.05 -17.41 20.32
N LYS A 47 -10.70 -17.51 21.48
CA LYS A 47 -10.62 -16.47 22.54
C LYS A 47 -9.17 -16.20 22.98
N THR A 48 -8.30 -17.21 22.93
CA THR A 48 -6.89 -17.12 23.34
C THR A 48 -5.93 -16.99 22.15
N ASN A 49 -6.40 -17.22 20.93
CA ASN A 49 -5.63 -17.06 19.69
C ASN A 49 -6.34 -16.11 18.73
N ASN A 50 -6.15 -14.81 18.96
CA ASN A 50 -6.58 -13.74 18.08
C ASN A 50 -5.51 -12.63 18.02
N PHE A 51 -5.67 -11.68 17.11
CA PHE A 51 -4.69 -10.64 16.84
C PHE A 51 -4.53 -9.67 18.01
N LEU A 52 -5.59 -9.39 18.79
CA LEU A 52 -5.48 -8.55 19.98
C LEU A 52 -4.58 -9.21 21.05
N VAL A 53 -4.84 -10.47 21.39
CA VAL A 53 -4.02 -11.25 22.33
C VAL A 53 -2.58 -11.38 21.83
N TRP A 54 -2.38 -11.51 20.52
CA TRP A 54 -1.04 -11.50 19.93
C TRP A 54 -0.36 -10.14 20.14
N CYS A 55 -1.05 -9.02 19.91
CA CYS A 55 -0.49 -7.68 20.12
C CYS A 55 -0.02 -7.45 21.56
N GLU A 56 -0.76 -7.91 22.56
CA GLU A 56 -0.39 -7.80 23.98
C GLU A 56 0.93 -8.54 24.30
N LYS A 57 1.18 -9.67 23.64
CA LYS A 57 2.35 -10.53 23.87
C LYS A 57 3.58 -10.18 23.03
N ASN A 58 3.50 -9.22 22.10
CA ASN A 58 4.54 -8.97 21.09
C ASN A 58 5.21 -7.58 21.21
N GLY A 59 5.36 -7.10 22.44
CA GLY A 59 6.13 -5.90 22.78
C GLY A 59 5.75 -4.66 21.96
N GLU A 60 6.75 -3.87 21.57
CA GLU A 60 6.53 -2.60 20.86
C GLU A 60 5.87 -2.76 19.49
N LEU A 61 6.16 -3.85 18.77
CA LEU A 61 5.49 -4.14 17.50
C LEU A 61 4.00 -4.39 17.73
N GLY A 62 3.66 -5.21 18.71
CA GLY A 62 2.28 -5.49 19.09
C GLY A 62 1.51 -4.24 19.50
N LYS A 63 2.08 -3.44 20.43
CA LYS A 63 1.51 -2.15 20.86
C LYS A 63 1.34 -1.15 19.71
N LYS A 64 2.24 -1.15 18.73
CA LYS A 64 2.13 -0.30 17.55
C LYS A 64 0.99 -0.76 16.66
N LEU A 65 0.92 -2.05 16.35
CA LEU A 65 -0.07 -2.59 15.42
C LEU A 65 -1.49 -2.53 15.99
N SER A 66 -1.68 -2.69 17.30
CA SER A 66 -2.98 -2.50 17.94
C SER A 66 -3.51 -1.07 17.74
N ARG A 67 -2.65 -0.06 17.92
CA ARG A 67 -2.98 1.36 17.69
C ARG A 67 -3.18 1.72 16.22
N GLU A 68 -2.51 1.02 15.29
CA GLU A 68 -2.70 1.25 13.86
C GLU A 68 -3.95 0.55 13.29
N TYR A 69 -4.54 -0.41 14.01
CA TYR A 69 -5.72 -1.14 13.55
C TYR A 69 -6.99 -0.28 13.72
N VAL A 70 -7.66 0.03 12.61
CA VAL A 70 -8.83 0.93 12.60
C VAL A 70 -9.99 0.38 11.76
N ASP A 71 -9.99 -0.93 11.51
CA ASP A 71 -11.05 -1.61 10.77
C ASP A 71 -12.32 -1.70 11.63
N LYS A 72 -13.43 -1.19 11.09
CA LYS A 72 -14.73 -1.21 11.75
C LYS A 72 -15.54 -2.46 11.41
N ASP A 73 -15.25 -3.09 10.27
CA ASP A 73 -16.00 -4.22 9.74
C ASP A 73 -15.60 -5.52 10.45
N LYS A 74 -14.35 -5.59 10.90
CA LYS A 74 -13.82 -6.75 11.61
C LYS A 74 -12.97 -6.28 12.79
N PRO A 75 -13.34 -6.58 14.04
CA PRO A 75 -12.54 -6.22 15.20
C PRO A 75 -11.25 -7.05 15.28
N PRO A 76 -10.23 -6.59 16.03
CA PRO A 76 -8.96 -7.31 16.17
C PRO A 76 -9.09 -8.68 16.84
N THR A 77 -10.18 -8.94 17.57
CA THR A 77 -10.50 -10.26 18.14
C THR A 77 -11.06 -11.26 17.11
N ALA A 78 -11.45 -10.80 15.92
CA ALA A 78 -12.06 -11.62 14.86
C ALA A 78 -11.07 -12.02 13.74
N VAL A 79 -9.77 -11.81 13.94
CA VAL A 79 -8.67 -12.24 13.06
C VAL A 79 -7.52 -12.80 13.88
N THR A 80 -6.72 -13.69 13.29
CA THR A 80 -5.45 -14.14 13.86
C THR A 80 -4.29 -13.38 13.22
N LYS A 81 -3.10 -13.42 13.83
CA LYS A 81 -1.87 -12.86 13.22
C LYS A 81 -1.61 -13.41 11.81
N GLY A 82 -1.96 -14.68 11.55
CA GLY A 82 -1.75 -15.36 10.28
C GLY A 82 -2.81 -15.08 9.22
N SER A 83 -3.78 -14.21 9.51
CA SER A 83 -4.91 -13.97 8.62
C SER A 83 -4.50 -13.26 7.33
N ASP A 84 -5.05 -13.74 6.22
CA ASP A 84 -4.97 -13.09 4.91
C ASP A 84 -6.00 -11.95 4.73
N TYR A 85 -6.83 -11.68 5.76
CA TYR A 85 -7.81 -10.60 5.75
C TYR A 85 -7.12 -9.24 5.58
N LYS A 86 -7.60 -8.44 4.60
CA LYS A 86 -7.11 -7.08 4.33
C LYS A 86 -7.77 -6.07 5.27
N ALA A 87 -7.27 -5.97 6.50
CA ALA A 87 -7.76 -4.98 7.46
C ALA A 87 -7.41 -3.54 7.05
N LYS A 88 -8.18 -2.58 7.57
CA LYS A 88 -7.90 -1.13 7.46
C LYS A 88 -6.94 -0.67 8.57
N TRP A 89 -5.89 0.04 8.17
CA TRP A 89 -4.81 0.51 9.06
C TRP A 89 -4.63 2.03 8.93
N LYS A 90 -4.22 2.69 10.01
CA LYS A 90 -3.87 4.12 10.02
C LYS A 90 -2.48 4.31 10.61
N CYS A 91 -1.60 5.02 9.90
CA CYS A 91 -0.20 5.15 10.30
C CYS A 91 -0.09 6.14 11.45
N LEU A 92 0.60 5.76 12.52
CA LEU A 92 0.76 6.69 13.66
C LEU A 92 1.60 7.92 13.29
N LYS A 93 2.55 7.77 12.34
CA LYS A 93 3.47 8.82 11.90
C LYS A 93 2.84 9.80 10.91
N CYS A 94 2.39 9.31 9.75
CA CYS A 94 1.90 10.17 8.65
C CYS A 94 0.37 10.21 8.51
N LYS A 95 -0.37 9.54 9.40
CA LYS A 95 -1.85 9.44 9.40
C LYS A 95 -2.49 8.85 8.14
N HIS A 96 -1.68 8.41 7.16
CA HIS A 96 -2.15 7.69 5.98
C HIS A 96 -2.97 6.46 6.37
N VAL A 97 -4.08 6.25 5.68
CA VAL A 97 -4.98 5.10 5.86
C VAL A 97 -4.86 4.18 4.66
N TRP A 98 -4.66 2.88 4.90
CA TRP A 98 -4.52 1.88 3.83
C TRP A 98 -5.05 0.52 4.23
N ARG A 99 -5.25 -0.37 3.24
CA ARG A 99 -5.59 -1.78 3.47
C ARG A 99 -4.36 -2.66 3.32
N ALA A 100 -4.16 -3.58 4.26
CA ALA A 100 -3.09 -4.56 4.21
C ALA A 100 -3.51 -5.85 4.92
N LYS A 101 -2.96 -6.99 4.46
CA LYS A 101 -3.18 -8.28 5.13
C LYS A 101 -2.58 -8.28 6.53
N VAL A 102 -3.29 -8.86 7.51
CA VAL A 102 -2.80 -8.94 8.90
C VAL A 102 -1.45 -9.67 8.96
N ASN A 103 -1.32 -10.80 8.26
CA ASN A 103 -0.07 -11.59 8.23
C ASN A 103 1.14 -10.83 7.68
N HIS A 104 0.95 -9.89 6.75
CA HIS A 104 2.04 -9.06 6.24
C HIS A 104 2.51 -8.04 7.28
N ARG A 105 1.63 -7.60 8.19
CA ARG A 105 1.94 -6.64 9.25
C ARG A 105 2.62 -7.31 10.44
N THR A 106 2.29 -8.57 10.74
CA THR A 106 2.79 -9.34 11.90
C THR A 106 3.91 -10.33 11.57
N ASN A 107 4.44 -10.31 10.34
CA ASN A 107 5.56 -11.18 9.96
C ASN A 107 6.78 -10.88 10.85
N SER A 108 7.39 -11.91 11.44
CA SER A 108 8.51 -11.77 12.39
C SER A 108 9.82 -11.38 11.72
N VAL A 109 10.02 -11.73 10.44
CA VAL A 109 11.26 -11.47 9.70
C VAL A 109 11.26 -10.05 9.12
N LYS A 110 10.19 -9.68 8.41
CA LYS A 110 10.09 -8.37 7.75
C LYS A 110 8.65 -7.86 7.75
N PRO A 111 8.15 -7.31 8.88
CA PRO A 111 6.81 -6.76 8.95
C PRO A 111 6.69 -5.56 8.01
N LYS A 112 5.66 -5.58 7.15
CA LYS A 112 5.38 -4.47 6.23
C LYS A 112 4.77 -3.30 7.02
N GLY A 113 5.27 -2.10 6.76
CA GLY A 113 4.82 -0.86 7.39
C GLY A 113 3.86 -0.04 6.52
N CYS A 114 3.72 1.24 6.85
CA CYS A 114 2.98 2.20 6.03
C CYS A 114 3.68 2.39 4.67
N PRO A 115 2.96 2.18 3.54
CA PRO A 115 3.56 2.34 2.21
C PRO A 115 3.99 3.78 1.93
N GLN A 116 3.25 4.78 2.45
CA GLN A 116 3.63 6.18 2.32
C GLN A 116 4.93 6.50 3.06
N CYS A 117 5.13 5.98 4.27
CA CYS A 117 6.39 6.16 4.99
C CYS A 117 7.56 5.43 4.32
N ALA A 118 7.32 4.25 3.74
CA ALA A 118 8.36 3.52 3.01
C ALA A 118 8.80 4.27 1.75
N ASN A 119 7.86 4.91 1.05
CA ASN A 119 8.15 5.68 -0.17
C ASN A 119 8.72 7.07 0.11
N ASN A 120 8.43 7.65 1.28
CA ASN A 120 8.91 8.96 1.71
C ASN A 120 9.92 8.84 2.86
N ALA A 121 10.78 7.81 2.83
CA ALA A 121 11.82 7.66 3.84
C ALA A 121 12.65 8.97 3.90
N PRO A 122 12.91 9.51 5.11
CA PRO A 122 13.73 10.71 5.26
C PRO A 122 15.09 10.55 4.59
N ALA A 123 15.69 11.69 4.25
CA ALA A 123 17.07 11.69 3.80
C ALA A 123 17.97 11.14 4.92
N SER A 124 18.91 10.28 4.55
CA SER A 124 19.93 9.75 5.45
C SER A 124 21.30 9.78 4.76
N LYS A 125 22.37 9.47 5.49
CA LYS A 125 23.73 9.37 4.92
C LYS A 125 23.79 8.49 3.67
N THR A 126 23.00 7.40 3.62
CA THR A 126 22.98 6.43 2.51
C THR A 126 21.78 6.55 1.59
N ASN A 127 20.72 7.26 2.01
CA ASN A 127 19.50 7.47 1.23
C ASN A 127 19.25 8.97 1.07
N ASN A 128 19.99 9.62 0.17
CA ASN A 128 19.79 11.02 -0.22
C ASN A 128 20.01 11.19 -1.73
N PHE A 129 19.70 12.38 -2.26
CA PHE A 129 19.76 12.67 -3.68
C PHE A 129 21.20 12.66 -4.20
N LEU A 130 22.18 13.17 -3.44
CA LEU A 130 23.59 13.12 -3.83
C LEU A 130 24.11 11.68 -3.95
N ALA A 131 23.87 10.86 -2.92
CA ALA A 131 24.23 9.43 -2.91
C ALA A 131 23.50 8.63 -4.02
N TRP A 132 22.31 9.10 -4.44
CA TRP A 132 21.65 8.55 -5.62
C TRP A 132 22.37 8.97 -6.90
N CYS A 133 22.73 10.24 -7.07
CA CYS A 133 23.44 10.72 -8.26
C CYS A 133 24.74 9.96 -8.54
N GLU A 134 25.53 9.67 -7.50
CA GLU A 134 26.78 8.89 -7.60
C GLU A 134 26.59 7.50 -8.23
N LYS A 135 25.40 6.90 -8.07
CA LYS A 135 25.08 5.53 -8.50
C LYS A 135 24.29 5.45 -9.81
N ASN A 136 23.95 6.60 -10.43
CA ASN A 136 22.99 6.65 -11.54
C ASN A 136 23.62 7.22 -12.83
N GLY A 137 24.91 6.96 -13.05
CA GLY A 137 25.61 7.21 -14.31
C GLY A 137 25.51 8.67 -14.79
N GLU A 138 25.37 8.86 -16.10
CA GLU A 138 25.33 10.19 -16.73
C GLU A 138 24.16 11.05 -16.27
N LEU A 139 22.99 10.45 -16.02
CA LEU A 139 21.85 11.20 -15.48
C LEU A 139 22.18 11.72 -14.08
N GLY A 140 22.75 10.89 -13.22
CA GLY A 140 23.18 11.30 -11.88
C GLY A 140 24.21 12.42 -11.92
N LYS A 141 25.26 12.29 -12.76
CA LYS A 141 26.28 13.34 -12.96
C LYS A 141 25.70 14.64 -13.48
N LYS A 142 24.74 14.57 -14.42
CA LYS A 142 24.06 15.77 -14.93
C LYS A 142 23.27 16.46 -13.83
N LEU A 143 22.42 15.71 -13.11
CA LEU A 143 21.54 16.28 -12.10
C LEU A 143 22.30 16.80 -10.88
N SER A 144 23.44 16.22 -10.51
CA SER A 144 24.28 16.75 -9.42
C SER A 144 24.87 18.11 -9.76
N ARG A 145 25.28 18.34 -11.03
CA ARG A 145 25.77 19.63 -11.52
C ARG A 145 24.66 20.67 -11.67
N GLU A 146 23.46 20.25 -12.07
CA GLU A 146 22.32 21.15 -12.26
C GLU A 146 21.66 21.58 -10.93
N TYR A 147 21.95 20.91 -9.81
CA TYR A 147 21.37 21.24 -8.49
C TYR A 147 22.11 22.41 -7.84
N VAL A 148 21.41 23.55 -7.65
CA VAL A 148 22.02 24.80 -7.13
C VAL A 148 21.24 25.42 -5.97
N ASP A 149 20.34 24.66 -5.36
CA ASP A 149 19.50 25.13 -4.25
C ASP A 149 20.34 25.33 -2.97
N LYS A 150 20.40 26.58 -2.49
CA LYS A 150 21.13 26.96 -1.28
C LYS A 150 20.33 26.72 -0.01
N ASP A 151 19.00 26.76 -0.09
CA ASP A 151 18.11 26.59 1.06
C ASP A 151 18.10 25.13 1.53
N LYS A 152 18.36 24.20 0.61
CA LYS A 152 18.38 22.77 0.92
C LYS A 152 19.51 22.05 0.19
N PRO A 153 20.52 21.53 0.92
CA PRO A 153 21.61 20.80 0.27
C PRO A 153 21.09 19.48 -0.34
N ALA A 154 21.77 19.00 -1.38
CA ALA A 154 21.46 17.75 -2.08
C ALA A 154 21.42 16.51 -1.15
N THR A 155 22.11 16.56 0.00
CA THR A 155 22.12 15.50 1.01
C THR A 155 20.88 15.52 1.92
N ALA A 156 20.11 16.60 1.95
CA ALA A 156 18.92 16.78 2.80
C ALA A 156 17.60 16.39 2.11
N VAL A 157 17.65 15.97 0.85
CA VAL A 157 16.50 15.49 0.08
C VAL A 157 16.78 14.10 -0.47
N THR A 158 15.72 13.32 -0.73
CA THR A 158 15.83 12.03 -1.43
C THR A 158 15.40 12.19 -2.88
N LYS A 159 15.75 11.22 -3.74
CA LYS A 159 15.28 11.21 -5.13
C LYS A 159 13.76 11.30 -5.25
N ALA A 160 13.01 10.73 -4.30
CA ALA A 160 11.54 10.69 -4.32
C ALA A 160 10.88 11.97 -3.76
N SER A 161 11.68 12.95 -3.33
CA SER A 161 11.20 14.16 -2.68
C SER A 161 10.34 15.02 -3.61
N ASN A 162 9.20 15.48 -3.10
CA ASN A 162 8.35 16.48 -3.76
C ASN A 162 8.87 17.92 -3.56
N TYR A 163 9.99 18.12 -2.87
CA TYR A 163 10.60 19.44 -2.68
C TYR A 163 10.96 20.08 -4.04
N LYS A 164 10.50 21.32 -4.27
CA LYS A 164 10.79 22.11 -5.46
C LYS A 164 12.15 22.80 -5.34
N ALA A 165 13.20 22.05 -5.59
CA ALA A 165 14.57 22.57 -5.60
C ALA A 165 14.80 23.55 -6.75
N LYS A 166 15.78 24.45 -6.56
CA LYS A 166 16.33 25.33 -7.59
C LYS A 166 17.37 24.59 -8.44
N TRP A 167 17.22 24.67 -9.76
CA TRP A 167 18.08 24.03 -10.75
C TRP A 167 18.66 25.08 -11.70
N LYS A 168 19.85 24.83 -12.24
CA LYS A 168 20.49 25.66 -13.27
C LYS A 168 20.95 24.78 -14.43
N CYS A 169 20.62 25.17 -15.65
CA CYS A 169 20.90 24.34 -16.83
C CYS A 169 22.37 24.46 -17.19
N GLY A 170 23.04 23.33 -17.41
CA GLY A 170 24.42 23.35 -17.92
C GLY A 170 24.54 23.82 -19.37
N THR A 171 23.45 23.84 -20.14
CA THR A 171 23.44 24.20 -21.57
C THR A 171 23.06 25.66 -21.81
N CYS A 172 21.91 26.10 -21.31
CA CYS A 172 21.41 27.47 -21.54
C CYS A 172 21.52 28.39 -20.33
N SER A 173 22.09 27.92 -19.22
CA SER A 173 22.23 28.67 -17.95
C SER A 173 20.93 29.16 -17.30
N CYS A 174 19.75 28.89 -17.88
CA CYS A 174 18.47 29.23 -17.27
C CYS A 174 18.30 28.52 -15.93
N GLU A 175 17.74 29.25 -14.96
CA GLU A 175 17.37 28.71 -13.65
C GLU A 175 15.87 28.41 -13.60
N TRP A 176 15.49 27.30 -12.96
CA TRP A 176 14.08 26.97 -12.78
C TRP A 176 13.85 26.18 -11.48
N ARG A 177 12.59 26.07 -11.08
CA ARG A 177 12.17 25.23 -9.97
C ARG A 177 11.45 23.98 -10.47
N ALA A 178 11.87 22.82 -9.97
CA ALA A 178 11.24 21.53 -10.28
C ALA A 178 11.36 20.59 -9.08
N THR A 179 10.46 19.62 -8.97
CA THR A 179 10.56 18.63 -7.89
C THR A 179 11.73 17.68 -8.14
N VAL A 180 12.43 17.26 -7.08
CA VAL A 180 13.52 16.27 -7.18
C VAL A 180 13.00 14.94 -7.77
N LYS A 181 11.79 14.54 -7.37
CA LYS A 181 11.10 13.38 -7.90
C LYS A 181 10.93 13.40 -9.42
N ASP A 182 10.47 14.50 -9.99
CA ASP A 182 10.21 14.59 -11.43
C ASP A 182 11.50 14.61 -12.26
N ARG A 183 12.60 15.04 -11.66
CA ARG A 183 13.92 15.12 -12.30
C ARG A 183 14.65 13.78 -12.30
N THR A 184 14.37 12.92 -11.31
CA THR A 184 15.02 11.61 -11.12
C THR A 184 14.19 10.42 -11.62
N ARG A 185 13.12 10.66 -12.40
CA ARG A 185 12.32 9.59 -13.00
C ARG A 185 13.17 8.78 -13.97
N SER A 186 13.03 7.45 -13.94
CA SER A 186 13.69 6.56 -14.91
C SER A 186 13.12 6.72 -16.32
N VAL A 187 11.84 7.06 -16.43
CA VAL A 187 11.14 7.26 -17.70
C VAL A 187 10.77 8.72 -17.84
N LYS A 188 11.24 9.35 -18.92
CA LYS A 188 10.97 10.76 -19.30
C LYS A 188 11.19 11.73 -18.12
N PRO A 189 12.40 11.83 -17.55
CA PRO A 189 12.68 12.84 -16.54
C PRO A 189 12.41 14.23 -17.11
N THR A 190 11.84 15.11 -16.29
CA THR A 190 11.71 16.54 -16.64
C THR A 190 13.09 17.17 -16.76
N GLY A 191 13.24 18.29 -17.44
CA GLY A 191 14.46 19.09 -17.40
C GLY A 191 14.23 20.54 -17.79
N CYS A 192 15.28 21.22 -18.25
CA CYS A 192 15.25 22.68 -18.41
C CYS A 192 14.14 23.14 -19.36
N PRO A 193 13.13 23.89 -18.89
CA PRO A 193 12.02 24.35 -19.73
C PRO A 193 12.49 25.16 -20.96
N GLY A 194 13.55 25.96 -20.79
CA GLY A 194 14.17 26.71 -21.89
C GLY A 194 14.74 25.83 -22.99
N CYS A 195 15.32 24.67 -22.66
CA CYS A 195 15.82 23.72 -23.66
C CYS A 195 14.71 22.88 -24.30
N TYR A 196 13.64 22.55 -23.57
CA TYR A 196 12.51 21.78 -24.13
C TYR A 196 11.65 22.60 -25.10
N GLY A 197 11.60 23.93 -24.96
CA GLY A 197 10.88 24.84 -25.86
C GLY A 197 11.58 25.11 -27.21
N LEU A 198 12.88 24.84 -27.32
CA LEU A 198 13.69 25.11 -28.52
C LEU A 198 13.70 23.96 -29.54
N ARG A 199 12.54 23.33 -29.78
CA ARG A 199 12.39 22.53 -31.01
C ARG A 199 12.42 23.48 -32.21
N PRO A 200 13.19 23.22 -33.28
CA PRO A 200 13.15 24.04 -34.48
C PRO A 200 11.72 24.02 -35.04
N GLY A 201 11.05 25.18 -35.11
CA GLY A 201 9.73 25.28 -35.74
C GLY A 201 8.69 26.19 -35.06
N LYS A 202 8.94 26.79 -33.90
CA LYS A 202 8.08 27.89 -33.41
C LYS A 202 8.79 29.22 -33.51
N ARG A 203 8.39 30.04 -34.49
CA ARG A 203 8.73 31.46 -34.58
C ARG A 203 8.35 32.14 -33.27
N GLN A 204 9.32 32.76 -32.61
CA GLN A 204 9.09 33.66 -31.50
C GLN A 204 8.44 34.93 -32.07
N ARG A 205 7.28 35.35 -31.55
CA ARG A 205 6.90 36.77 -31.66
C ARG A 205 7.82 37.54 -30.73
N VAL A 206 8.51 38.49 -31.32
CA VAL A 206 9.26 39.54 -30.65
C VAL A 206 8.25 40.69 -30.53
N ASP A 207 8.01 41.15 -29.31
CA ASP A 207 7.50 42.50 -29.05
C ASP A 207 8.68 43.33 -28.51
#